data_AF-A0A1G7CWW0-F1
#
_entry.id   AF-A0A1G7CWW0-F1
#
_cell.length_a   1.000
_cell.length_b   1.000
_cell.length_c   1.000
_cell.angle_alpha   90.00
_cell.angle_beta   90.00
_cell.angle_gamma   90.00
#
_symmetry.space_group_name_H-M   'P 1'
#
loop_
_entity.id
_entity.type
_entity.pdbx_description
1 polymer ?
#
loop_
_entity_poly.entity_id
_entity_poly.type
_entity_poly.pdbx_seq_one_letter_code
_entity_poly.pdbx_strand_id
1 'polypeptide(L)' 'MVRDDAVLSEIEELASKVREAEAAYSRLLEERAELFRRARGEGFFPREIAERAGVSRQMVERVLGRTPKKDK' A
#
# COMPACT_ATOMS: atom_id res chain seq x y z
N MET A 1 14.54 -37.59 -4.15
CA MET A 1 13.36 -37.51 -5.04
C MET A 1 12.09 -37.23 -4.25
N VAL A 2 11.39 -38.20 -3.65
CA VAL A 2 10.08 -37.94 -2.98
C VAL A 2 10.17 -36.87 -1.87
N ARG A 3 11.28 -36.83 -1.14
CA ARG A 3 11.53 -35.85 -0.07
C ARG A 3 11.84 -34.45 -0.61
N ASP A 4 12.40 -34.35 -1.81
CA ASP A 4 12.74 -33.08 -2.46
C ASP A 4 11.49 -32.47 -3.10
N ASP A 5 10.61 -33.30 -3.69
CA ASP A 5 9.33 -32.87 -4.26
C ASP A 5 8.39 -32.28 -3.20
N ALA A 6 8.34 -32.89 -2.00
CA ALA A 6 7.55 -32.38 -0.88
C ALA A 6 8.05 -31.01 -0.40
N VAL A 7 9.37 -30.84 -0.30
CA VAL A 7 9.98 -29.55 0.09
C VAL A 7 9.72 -28.48 -0.97
N LEU A 8 9.80 -28.83 -2.25
CA LEU A 8 9.48 -27.89 -3.34
C LEU A 8 8.02 -27.44 -3.29
N SER A 9 7.06 -28.35 -3.05
CA SER A 9 5.65 -27.98 -2.88
C SER A 9 5.41 -27.05 -1.68
N GLU A 10 6.08 -27.26 -0.55
CA GLU A 10 5.98 -26.37 0.61
C GLU A 10 6.53 -24.96 0.30
N ILE A 11 7.64 -24.88 -0.43
CA ILE A 11 8.22 -23.60 -0.87
C ILE A 11 7.25 -22.86 -1.81
N GLU A 12 6.64 -23.56 -2.75
CA GLU A 12 5.67 -22.98 -3.69
C GLU A 12 4.43 -22.45 -2.97
N GLU A 13 3.90 -23.20 -1.99
CA GLU A 13 2.77 -22.79 -1.18
C GLU A 13 3.11 -21.53 -0.37
N LEU A 14 4.28 -21.50 0.27
CA LEU A 14 4.74 -20.33 1.02
C LEU A 14 4.90 -19.12 0.11
N ALA A 15 5.50 -19.29 -1.07
CA ALA A 15 5.65 -18.23 -2.05
C ALA A 15 4.30 -17.70 -2.54
N SER A 16 3.28 -18.55 -2.67
CA SER A 16 1.92 -18.13 -3.00
C SER A 16 1.32 -17.24 -1.91
N LYS A 17 1.41 -17.67 -0.65
CA LYS A 17 0.91 -16.89 0.49
C LYS A 17 1.60 -15.53 0.61
N VAL A 18 2.91 -15.47 0.35
CA VAL A 18 3.65 -14.20 0.32
C VAL A 18 3.11 -13.28 -0.78
N ARG A 19 2.92 -13.77 -2.00
CA ARG A 19 2.35 -12.97 -3.11
C ARG A 19 0.95 -12.46 -2.79
N GLU A 20 0.10 -13.30 -2.18
CA GLU A 20 -1.24 -12.90 -1.77
C GLU A 20 -1.20 -11.80 -0.69
N ALA A 21 -0.31 -11.92 0.29
CA ALA A 21 -0.11 -10.90 1.32
C ALA A 21 0.41 -9.58 0.73
N GLU A 22 1.37 -9.63 -0.22
CA GLU A 22 1.88 -8.46 -0.92
C GLU A 22 0.78 -7.76 -1.75
N ALA A 23 -0.06 -8.54 -2.43
CA ALA A 23 -1.20 -7.99 -3.19
C ALA A 23 -2.24 -7.36 -2.26
N ALA A 24 -2.56 -7.99 -1.13
CA ALA A 24 -3.45 -7.42 -0.12
C ALA A 24 -2.89 -6.12 0.47
N TYR A 25 -1.60 -6.11 0.81
CA TYR A 25 -0.92 -4.91 1.33
C TYR A 25 -0.90 -3.77 0.30
N SER A 26 -0.65 -4.08 -0.97
CA SER A 26 -0.66 -3.09 -2.05
C SER A 26 -2.04 -2.44 -2.20
N ARG A 27 -3.13 -3.23 -2.15
CA ARG A 27 -4.50 -2.70 -2.17
C ARG A 27 -4.78 -1.78 -0.98
N LEU A 28 -4.37 -2.16 0.23
CA LEU A 28 -4.53 -1.32 1.42
C LEU A 28 -3.79 0.01 1.29
N LEU A 29 -2.59 0.03 0.68
CA LEU A 29 -1.85 1.25 0.42
C LEU A 29 -2.57 2.15 -0.60
N GLU A 30 -3.17 1.57 -1.63
CA GLU A 30 -3.96 2.29 -2.64
C GLU A 30 -5.22 2.92 -2.04
N GLU A 31 -5.99 2.15 -1.26
CA GLU A 31 -7.16 2.64 -0.54
C GLU A 31 -6.80 3.78 0.41
N ARG A 32 -5.70 3.63 1.15
CA ARG A 32 -5.19 4.68 2.03
C ARG A 32 -4.79 5.94 1.27
N ALA A 33 -4.14 5.78 0.12
CA ALA A 33 -3.78 6.91 -0.72
C ALA A 33 -5.00 7.64 -1.26
N GLU A 34 -6.06 6.90 -1.60
CA GLU A 34 -7.33 7.47 -2.01
C GLU A 34 -8.00 8.27 -0.89
N LEU A 35 -8.00 7.76 0.34
CA LEU A 35 -8.51 8.52 1.50
C LEU A 35 -7.75 9.83 1.71
N PHE A 36 -6.42 9.82 1.56
CA PHE A 36 -5.63 11.04 1.67
C PHE A 36 -5.97 12.05 0.56
N ARG A 37 -6.19 11.57 -0.67
CA ARG A 37 -6.61 12.42 -1.80
C ARG A 37 -7.99 13.04 -1.57
N ARG A 38 -8.96 12.26 -1.08
CA ARG A 38 -10.30 12.75 -0.75
C ARG A 38 -10.27 13.80 0.33
N ALA A 39 -9.59 13.52 1.45
CA ALA A 39 -9.41 14.50 2.51
C ALA A 39 -8.73 15.78 2.00
N ARG A 40 -7.75 15.66 1.09
CA ARG A 40 -7.15 16.82 0.46
C ARG A 40 -8.14 17.62 -0.40
N GLY A 41 -9.01 16.93 -1.14
CA GLY A 41 -10.09 17.54 -1.92
C GLY A 41 -11.16 18.23 -1.06
N GLU A 42 -11.38 17.74 0.16
CA GLU A 42 -12.24 18.35 1.19
C GLU A 42 -11.59 19.57 1.88
N GLY A 43 -10.34 19.91 1.53
CA GLY A 43 -9.64 21.09 2.03
C GLY A 43 -8.67 20.83 3.18
N PHE A 44 -8.54 19.58 3.65
CA PHE A 44 -7.59 19.26 4.71
C PHE A 44 -6.14 19.45 4.26
N PHE A 45 -5.31 19.96 5.16
CA PHE A 45 -3.87 20.07 4.97
C PHE A 45 -3.16 18.76 5.28
N PRO A 46 -2.00 18.46 4.64
CA PRO A 46 -1.26 17.23 4.88
C PRO A 46 -0.96 16.94 6.36
N ARG A 47 -0.79 17.99 7.17
CA ARG A 47 -0.60 17.87 8.63
C ARG A 47 -1.85 17.33 9.34
N GLU A 48 -3.04 17.84 9.00
CA GLU A 48 -4.31 17.43 9.61
C GLU A 48 -4.69 16.01 9.20
N ILE A 49 -4.45 15.67 7.93
CA ILE A 49 -4.62 14.31 7.42
C ILE A 49 -3.71 13.35 8.19
N ALA A 50 -2.43 13.72 8.37
CA ALA A 50 -1.45 12.92 9.07
C ALA A 50 -1.83 12.68 10.54
N GLU A 51 -2.27 13.73 11.23
CA GLU A 51 -2.74 13.67 12.61
C GLU A 51 -3.96 12.75 12.74
N ARG A 52 -4.98 12.93 11.90
CA ARG A 52 -6.20 12.09 11.93
C ARG A 52 -5.95 10.65 11.54
N ALA A 53 -5.03 10.41 10.61
CA ALA A 53 -4.70 9.07 10.11
C ALA A 53 -3.59 8.36 10.91
N GLY A 54 -3.08 8.99 11.98
CA GLY A 54 -2.05 8.42 12.85
C GLY A 54 -0.73 8.12 12.12
N VAL A 55 -0.31 8.97 11.19
CA VAL A 55 0.94 8.81 10.41
C VAL A 55 1.79 10.06 10.38
N SER A 56 3.02 9.91 9.88
CA SER A 56 3.88 11.05 9.65
C SER A 56 3.36 11.92 8.49
N ARG A 57 3.52 13.24 8.63
CA ARG A 57 3.24 14.21 7.56
C ARG A 57 4.02 13.87 6.28
N GLN A 58 5.27 13.44 6.40
CA GLN A 58 6.11 13.06 5.25
C GLN A 58 5.50 11.89 4.46
N MET A 59 4.84 10.94 5.14
CA MET A 59 4.15 9.84 4.46
C MET A 59 2.97 10.36 3.64
N VAL A 60 2.15 11.24 4.21
CA VAL A 60 1.03 11.87 3.50
C VAL A 60 1.53 12.66 2.29
N GLU A 61 2.56 13.49 2.47
CA GLU A 61 3.15 14.27 1.38
C GLU A 61 3.74 13.40 0.27
N ARG A 62 4.42 12.29 0.62
CA ARG A 62 4.93 11.32 -0.36
C ARG A 62 3.79 10.68 -1.15
N VAL A 63 2.69 10.34 -0.49
CA VAL A 63 1.52 9.71 -1.11
C VAL A 63 0.81 10.69 -2.04
N LEU A 64 0.59 11.93 -1.60
CA LEU A 64 -0.07 12.97 -2.40
C LEU A 64 0.82 13.48 -3.55
N GLY A 65 2.14 13.56 -3.33
CA GLY A 65 3.12 14.00 -4.34
C GLY A 65 3.42 12.97 -5.43
N ARG A 66 3.06 11.70 -5.21
CA ARG A 66 3.17 10.61 -6.21
C ARG A 66 2.02 10.57 -7.21
N THR A 67 1.06 11.51 -7.14
CA THR A 67 0.01 11.60 -8.16
C THR A 67 0.67 11.94 -9.50
N PRO A 68 0.54 11.10 -10.55
CA PRO A 68 1.02 11.49 -11.87
C PRO A 68 0.29 12.78 -12.24
N LYS A 69 1.05 13.84 -12.55
CA LYS A 69 0.47 15.05 -13.15
C LYS A 69 -0.33 14.56 -14.35
N LYS A 70 -1.66 14.76 -14.33
CA LYS A 70 -2.41 14.74 -15.59
C LYS A 70 -1.77 15.85 -16.43
N ASP A 71 -1.03 15.45 -17.46
CA ASP A 71 -0.51 16.38 -18.45
C ASP A 71 -1.67 17.24 -18.98
N LYS A 72 -1.40 18.53 -19.06
CA LYS A 72 -2.34 19.60 -19.35
C LYS A 72 -2.53 19.76 -20.85
#